data_AF-A0A921MLL3-F1
#
_entry.id   AF-A0A921MLL3-F1
#
_cell.length_a   1.000
_cell.length_b   1.000
_cell.length_c   1.000
_cell.angle_alpha   90.00
_cell.angle_beta   90.00
_cell.angle_gamma   90.00
#
_symmetry.space_group_name_H-M   'P 1'
#
loop_
_entity.id
_entity.type
_entity.pdbx_description
1 polymer ?
#
loop_
_entity_poly.entity_id
_entity_poly.type
_entity_poly.pdbx_seq_one_letter_code
_entity_poly.pdbx_strand_id
1 'polypeptide(L)'
;MDRNRFPGVGMRMVKTAVAVVLCYFIFLPFWLRTPVGEYDPLKDVGPFYACIAAIICMQSSVEQSVRQGVSRVIGTCVGGAVGLAILFVDDLLNRPIFLGLMIGLGIILTMWICNLIRRPAACSIGSILVCVVILNHGGPDRYLYTLFRIMETIVGIAVAVGINRFLPDRREEPGEKADKK
;
A
#
# COMPACT_ATOMS: atom_id res chain seq x y z
N MET A 1 -13.41 -37.37 6.42
CA MET A 1 -13.74 -35.94 6.26
C MET A 1 -13.60 -35.29 7.63
N ASP A 2 -12.45 -34.70 7.94
CA ASP A 2 -12.26 -34.00 9.22
C ASP A 2 -13.09 -32.71 9.21
N ARG A 3 -14.22 -32.74 9.91
CA ARG A 3 -15.06 -31.57 10.20
C ARG A 3 -14.40 -30.75 11.31
N ASN A 4 -14.16 -29.46 11.03
CA ASN A 4 -13.93 -28.36 11.97
C ASN A 4 -12.57 -28.28 12.70
N ARG A 5 -11.46 -28.20 11.96
CA ARG A 5 -10.27 -27.48 12.46
C ARG A 5 -10.35 -26.02 12.05
N PHE A 6 -10.84 -25.16 12.95
CA PHE A 6 -10.75 -23.71 12.74
C PHE A 6 -9.28 -23.31 12.55
N PRO A 7 -8.95 -22.49 11.54
CA PRO A 7 -7.58 -22.01 11.38
C PRO A 7 -7.19 -21.15 12.58
N GLY A 8 -6.09 -21.52 13.25
CA GLY A 8 -5.57 -20.78 14.39
C GLY A 8 -4.97 -19.43 14.00
N VAL A 9 -4.92 -18.49 14.96
CA VAL A 9 -4.28 -17.19 14.76
C VAL A 9 -2.76 -17.36 14.77
N GLY A 10 -2.15 -17.24 13.59
CA GLY A 10 -0.71 -17.35 13.42
C GLY A 10 0.05 -16.06 13.78
N MET A 11 1.33 -16.17 14.13
CA MET A 11 2.18 -15.02 14.49
C MET A 11 2.21 -13.93 13.41
N ARG A 12 2.15 -14.30 12.12
CA ARG A 12 2.04 -13.34 11.02
C ARG A 12 0.80 -12.45 11.16
N MET A 13 -0.35 -13.00 11.56
CA MET A 13 -1.58 -12.23 11.74
C MET A 13 -1.42 -11.21 12.88
N VAL A 14 -0.80 -11.63 13.99
CA VAL A 14 -0.50 -10.75 15.13
C VAL A 14 0.45 -9.63 14.71
N LYS A 15 1.55 -9.95 14.02
CA LYS A 15 2.49 -8.96 13.49
C LYS A 15 1.79 -7.96 12.55
N THR A 16 0.93 -8.44 11.65
CA THR A 16 0.14 -7.57 10.77
C THR A 16 -0.74 -6.62 11.59
N ALA A 17 -1.49 -7.14 12.57
CA ALA A 17 -2.38 -6.33 13.40
C ALA A 17 -1.60 -5.24 14.18
N VAL A 18 -0.47 -5.60 14.78
CA VAL A 18 0.41 -4.65 15.48
C VAL A 18 0.94 -3.58 14.53
N ALA A 19 1.38 -3.96 13.32
CA ALA A 19 1.85 -3.01 12.33
C ALA A 19 0.76 -2.02 11.90
N VAL A 20 -0.48 -2.47 11.72
CA VAL A 20 -1.64 -1.62 11.38
C VAL A 20 -1.95 -0.65 12.52
N VAL A 21 -1.96 -1.13 13.77
CA VAL A 21 -2.20 -0.26 14.95
C VAL A 21 -1.12 0.81 15.04
N LEU A 22 0.15 0.47 14.81
CA LEU A 22 1.23 1.45 14.80
C LEU A 22 1.10 2.45 13.65
N CYS A 23 0.75 2.00 12.44
CA CYS A 23 0.46 2.92 11.33
C CYS A 23 -0.66 3.90 11.71
N TYR A 24 -1.75 3.40 12.32
CA TYR A 24 -2.83 4.25 12.82
C TYR A 24 -2.33 5.32 13.77
N PHE A 25 -1.57 4.95 14.81
CA PHE A 25 -1.05 5.91 15.79
C PHE A 25 -0.01 6.88 15.22
N ILE A 26 0.83 6.45 14.26
CA ILE A 26 1.80 7.33 13.58
C ILE A 26 1.07 8.44 12.81
N PHE A 27 -0.03 8.10 12.14
CA PHE A 27 -0.79 9.06 11.33
C PHE A 27 -1.90 9.78 12.10
N LEU A 28 -2.23 9.35 13.33
CA LEU A 28 -3.29 9.95 14.15
C LEU A 28 -3.11 11.47 14.37
N PRO A 29 -1.91 12.00 14.68
CA PRO A 29 -1.71 13.45 14.83
C PRO A 29 -1.85 14.24 13.53
N PHE A 30 -1.72 13.59 12.38
CA PHE A 30 -1.92 14.22 11.07
C PHE A 30 -3.38 14.16 10.67
N TRP A 31 -4.06 13.04 10.94
CA TRP A 31 -5.48 12.87 10.64
C TRP A 31 -6.40 13.72 11.53
N LEU A 32 -6.07 13.86 12.82
CA LEU A 32 -6.87 14.66 13.77
C LEU A 32 -6.59 16.17 13.66
N ARG A 33 -5.66 16.60 12.80
CA ARG A 33 -5.47 18.03 12.55
C ARG A 33 -6.76 18.58 11.96
N THR A 34 -7.36 19.51 12.69
CA THR A 34 -8.41 20.36 12.16
C THR A 34 -7.72 21.46 11.34
N PRO A 35 -8.10 21.65 10.06
CA PRO A 35 -7.53 22.72 9.26
C PRO A 35 -7.77 24.07 9.96
N VAL A 36 -6.70 24.76 10.35
CA VAL A 36 -6.79 26.10 10.94
C VAL A 36 -6.44 27.12 9.85
N GLY A 37 -7.44 27.62 9.11
CA GLY A 37 -7.27 28.61 8.03
C GLY A 37 -7.77 28.14 6.65
N GLU A 38 -7.42 28.88 5.58
CA GLU A 38 -7.89 28.70 4.20
C GLU A 38 -7.18 27.58 3.41
N TYR A 39 -6.03 27.07 3.85
CA TYR A 39 -5.32 25.97 3.16
C TYR A 39 -4.44 25.16 4.12
N ASP A 40 -4.77 23.87 4.31
CA ASP A 40 -3.92 22.90 5.01
C ASP A 40 -3.41 21.86 4.00
N PRO A 41 -2.11 21.90 3.63
CA PRO A 41 -1.53 20.95 2.69
C PRO A 41 -1.50 19.52 3.25
N LEU A 42 -1.62 19.31 4.56
CA LEU A 42 -1.55 17.98 5.18
C LEU A 42 -2.93 17.37 5.45
N LYS A 43 -4.03 18.04 5.06
CA LYS A 43 -5.40 17.60 5.34
C LYS A 43 -5.72 16.17 4.85
N ASP A 44 -5.06 15.74 3.79
CA ASP A 44 -5.30 14.44 3.17
C ASP A 44 -4.40 13.33 3.73
N VAL A 45 -3.41 13.66 4.58
CA VAL A 45 -2.46 12.70 5.12
C VAL A 45 -3.14 11.80 6.17
N GLY A 46 -3.04 10.48 6.00
CA GLY A 46 -3.76 9.54 6.82
C GLY A 46 -3.24 8.11 6.89
N PRO A 47 -3.72 7.29 7.85
CA PRO A 47 -3.24 5.93 8.02
C PRO A 47 -3.73 4.97 6.94
N PHE A 48 -4.74 5.31 6.13
CA PHE A 48 -5.40 4.35 5.24
C PHE A 48 -4.40 3.61 4.33
N TYR A 49 -3.58 4.33 3.56
CA TYR A 49 -2.62 3.70 2.64
C TYR A 49 -1.43 3.11 3.37
N ALA A 50 -1.01 3.68 4.50
CA ALA A 50 0.03 3.12 5.35
C ALA A 50 -0.39 1.75 5.93
N CYS A 51 -1.64 1.62 6.38
CA CYS A 51 -2.20 0.36 6.88
C CYS A 51 -2.28 -0.68 5.76
N ILE A 52 -2.76 -0.33 4.56
CA ILE A 52 -2.77 -1.26 3.42
C ILE A 52 -1.34 -1.66 3.04
N ALA A 53 -0.39 -0.72 3.08
CA ALA A 53 1.03 -0.98 2.88
C ALA A 53 1.58 -1.99 3.87
N ALA A 54 1.30 -1.80 5.16
CA ALA A 54 1.70 -2.73 6.19
C ALA A 54 1.10 -4.13 5.99
N ILE A 55 -0.18 -4.22 5.67
CA ILE A 55 -0.89 -5.51 5.48
C ILE A 55 -0.31 -6.31 4.32
N ILE A 56 -0.14 -5.69 3.14
CA ILE A 56 0.33 -6.40 1.95
C ILE A 56 1.82 -6.75 2.07
N CYS A 57 2.63 -5.88 2.68
CA CYS A 57 4.06 -6.08 2.80
C CYS A 57 4.46 -7.00 3.96
N MET A 58 3.56 -7.25 4.93
CA MET A 58 3.82 -8.22 5.99
C MET A 58 3.85 -9.66 5.44
N GLN A 59 5.02 -10.28 5.43
CA GLN A 59 5.24 -11.66 5.01
C GLN A 59 5.75 -12.51 6.17
N SER A 60 5.92 -13.82 5.94
CA SER A 60 6.40 -14.75 6.96
C SER A 60 7.89 -14.62 7.28
N SER A 61 8.67 -13.91 6.46
CA SER A 61 10.05 -13.54 6.79
C SER A 61 10.31 -12.06 6.49
N VAL A 62 11.31 -11.50 7.17
CA VAL A 62 11.74 -10.11 6.98
C VAL A 62 12.20 -9.87 5.54
N GLU A 63 13.01 -10.78 4.97
CA GLU A 63 13.50 -10.66 3.60
C GLU A 63 12.36 -10.64 2.58
N GLN A 64 11.37 -11.52 2.75
CA GLN A 64 10.17 -11.52 1.90
C GLN A 64 9.37 -10.24 2.07
N SER A 65 9.29 -9.70 3.29
CA SER A 65 8.59 -8.44 3.57
C SER A 65 9.28 -7.25 2.90
N VAL A 66 10.62 -7.21 2.93
CA VAL A 66 11.43 -6.21 2.22
C VAL A 66 11.25 -6.34 0.71
N ARG A 67 11.33 -7.56 0.16
CA ARG A 67 11.14 -7.80 -1.28
C ARG A 67 9.75 -7.37 -1.75
N GLN A 68 8.72 -7.64 -0.94
CA GLN A 68 7.36 -7.20 -1.22
C GLN A 68 7.22 -5.67 -1.08
N GLY A 69 7.85 -5.08 -0.06
CA GLY A 69 7.95 -3.64 0.13
C GLY A 69 8.57 -2.92 -1.07
N VAL A 70 9.72 -3.40 -1.57
CA VAL A 70 10.38 -2.82 -2.76
C VAL A 70 9.46 -2.88 -3.98
N SER A 71 8.81 -4.03 -4.21
CA SER A 71 7.85 -4.17 -5.33
C SER A 71 6.68 -3.18 -5.19
N ARG A 72 6.23 -2.94 -3.96
CA ARG A 72 5.18 -1.96 -3.67
C ARG A 72 5.62 -0.53 -3.93
N VAL A 73 6.80 -0.11 -3.46
CA VAL A 73 7.35 1.23 -3.72
C VAL A 73 7.47 1.47 -5.23
N ILE A 74 8.04 0.51 -5.96
CA ILE A 74 8.17 0.60 -7.42
C ILE A 74 6.79 0.76 -8.07
N GLY A 75 5.82 -0.09 -7.68
CA GLY A 75 4.46 -0.02 -8.21
C GLY A 75 3.81 1.34 -7.93
N THR A 76 3.93 1.86 -6.71
CA THR A 76 3.37 3.17 -6.37
C THR A 76 4.08 4.33 -7.07
N CYS A 77 5.39 4.26 -7.30
CA CYS A 77 6.07 5.31 -8.04
C CYS A 77 5.65 5.31 -9.52
N VAL A 78 5.59 4.14 -10.16
CA VAL A 78 5.17 4.02 -11.57
C VAL A 78 3.70 4.43 -11.72
N GLY A 79 2.81 3.87 -10.90
CA GLY A 79 1.38 4.18 -10.94
C GLY A 79 1.09 5.65 -10.61
N GLY A 80 1.82 6.23 -9.67
CA GLY A 80 1.73 7.65 -9.34
C GLY A 80 2.17 8.53 -10.51
N ALA A 81 3.31 8.23 -11.13
CA ALA A 81 3.79 8.99 -12.30
C ALA A 81 2.82 8.92 -13.47
N VAL A 82 2.30 7.72 -13.79
CA VAL A 82 1.30 7.54 -14.86
C VAL A 82 -0.02 8.25 -14.52
N GLY A 83 -0.48 8.14 -13.27
CA GLY A 83 -1.69 8.82 -12.80
C GLY A 83 -1.58 10.34 -12.91
N LEU A 84 -0.45 10.92 -12.49
CA LEU A 84 -0.18 12.36 -12.62
C LEU A 84 -0.13 12.81 -14.09
N ALA A 85 0.47 12.02 -14.97
CA ALA A 85 0.48 12.31 -16.40
C ALA A 85 -0.94 12.32 -16.99
N ILE A 86 -1.80 11.39 -16.57
CA ILE A 86 -3.21 11.35 -17.00
C ILE A 86 -3.97 12.56 -16.46
N LEU A 87 -3.78 12.93 -15.20
CA LEU A 87 -4.41 14.12 -14.62
C LEU A 87 -4.04 15.40 -15.38
N PHE A 88 -2.77 15.55 -15.76
CA PHE A 88 -2.33 16.71 -16.54
C PHE A 88 -3.05 16.82 -17.90
N VAL A 89 -3.36 15.69 -18.54
CA VAL A 89 -4.12 15.66 -19.79
C VAL A 89 -5.62 15.82 -19.55
N ASP A 90 -6.15 15.30 -18.43
CA ASP A 90 -7.55 15.49 -18.02
C ASP A 90 -7.87 16.97 -17.81
N ASP A 91 -6.98 17.72 -17.15
CA ASP A 91 -7.12 19.16 -16.94
C ASP A 91 -7.20 19.94 -18.27
N LEU A 92 -6.56 19.44 -19.33
CA LEU A 92 -6.59 20.05 -20.66
C LEU A 92 -7.84 19.68 -21.47
N LEU A 93 -8.34 18.44 -21.34
CA LEU A 93 -9.46 17.94 -22.15
C LEU A 93 -10.83 18.15 -21.49
N ASN A 94 -10.94 17.97 -20.16
CA ASN A 94 -12.16 18.09 -19.36
C ASN A 94 -13.37 17.29 -19.92
N ARG A 95 -13.13 16.07 -20.42
CA ARG A 95 -14.17 15.19 -20.98
C ARG A 95 -14.18 13.82 -20.28
N PRO A 96 -15.25 13.47 -19.54
CA PRO A 96 -15.27 12.26 -18.69
C PRO A 96 -15.14 10.94 -19.47
N ILE A 97 -15.64 10.89 -20.72
CA ILE A 97 -15.52 9.70 -21.57
C ILE A 97 -14.05 9.43 -21.92
N PHE A 98 -13.28 10.48 -22.22
CA PHE A 98 -11.86 10.35 -22.53
C PHE A 98 -11.06 9.94 -21.30
N LEU A 99 -11.41 10.47 -20.12
CA LEU A 99 -10.79 10.07 -18.85
C LEU A 99 -10.93 8.57 -18.60
N GLY A 100 -12.12 8.00 -18.84
CA GLY A 100 -12.35 6.55 -18.72
C GLY A 100 -11.43 5.72 -19.62
N LEU A 101 -11.26 6.12 -20.88
CA LEU A 101 -10.33 5.46 -21.81
C LEU A 101 -8.87 5.60 -21.37
N MET A 102 -8.50 6.78 -20.87
CA MET A 102 -7.16 7.06 -20.36
C MET A 102 -6.80 6.24 -19.13
N ILE A 103 -7.75 5.95 -18.24
CA ILE A 103 -7.52 5.04 -17.11
C ILE A 103 -7.14 3.64 -17.62
N GLY A 104 -7.89 3.10 -18.59
CA GLY A 104 -7.60 1.80 -19.19
C GLY A 104 -6.21 1.76 -19.85
N LEU A 105 -5.89 2.77 -20.65
CA LEU A 105 -4.56 2.92 -21.26
C LEU A 105 -3.46 3.09 -20.20
N GLY A 106 -3.72 3.85 -19.14
CA GLY A 106 -2.82 4.06 -18.01
C GLY A 106 -2.50 2.78 -17.26
N ILE A 107 -3.48 1.91 -17.06
CA ILE A 107 -3.29 0.58 -16.46
C ILE A 107 -2.37 -0.27 -17.34
N ILE A 108 -2.64 -0.34 -18.65
CA ILE A 108 -1.81 -1.09 -19.61
C ILE A 108 -0.38 -0.55 -19.60
N LEU A 109 -0.21 0.77 -19.68
CA LEU A 109 1.08 1.43 -19.65
C LEU A 109 1.84 1.15 -18.35
N THR A 110 1.15 1.22 -17.20
CA THR A 110 1.73 0.92 -15.89
C THR A 110 2.20 -0.53 -15.80
N MET A 111 1.38 -1.48 -16.25
CA MET A 111 1.75 -2.90 -16.28
C MET A 111 2.93 -3.15 -17.23
N TRP A 112 2.92 -2.51 -18.40
CA TRP A 112 4.00 -2.61 -19.38
C TRP A 112 5.32 -2.07 -18.82
N ILE A 113 5.33 -0.89 -18.18
CA ILE A 113 6.51 -0.32 -17.52
C ILE A 113 7.02 -1.26 -16.40
N CYS A 114 6.13 -1.74 -15.54
CA CYS A 114 6.48 -2.67 -14.46
C CYS A 114 7.11 -3.97 -14.98
N ASN A 115 6.60 -4.50 -16.09
CA ASN A 115 7.18 -5.69 -16.75
C ASN A 115 8.52 -5.37 -17.43
N LEU A 116 8.64 -4.20 -18.06
CA LEU A 116 9.88 -3.73 -18.69
C LEU A 116 11.05 -3.65 -17.69
N ILE A 117 10.78 -3.17 -16.48
CA ILE A 117 11.76 -3.13 -15.38
C ILE A 117 11.89 -4.47 -14.63
N ARG A 118 11.29 -5.55 -15.15
CA ARG A 118 11.32 -6.91 -14.58
C ARG A 118 10.75 -7.00 -13.16
N ARG A 119 9.71 -6.22 -12.87
CA ARG A 119 9.00 -6.20 -11.58
C ARG A 119 7.50 -6.49 -11.75
N PRO A 120 7.11 -7.71 -12.20
CA PRO A 120 5.70 -8.05 -12.42
C PRO A 120 4.85 -7.97 -11.14
N ALA A 121 5.45 -8.17 -9.97
CA ALA A 121 4.77 -8.01 -8.67
C ALA A 121 4.32 -6.56 -8.39
N ALA A 122 4.87 -5.57 -9.09
CA ALA A 122 4.51 -4.16 -8.97
C ALA A 122 3.27 -3.78 -9.81
N CYS A 123 2.91 -4.59 -10.82
CA CYS A 123 1.85 -4.30 -11.77
C CYS A 123 0.52 -3.98 -11.09
N SER A 124 -0.01 -4.89 -10.27
CA SER A 124 -1.32 -4.71 -9.63
C SER A 124 -1.35 -3.47 -8.72
N ILE A 125 -0.30 -3.24 -7.94
CA ILE A 125 -0.23 -2.10 -7.01
C ILE A 125 -0.15 -0.78 -7.79
N GLY A 126 0.65 -0.72 -8.85
CA GLY A 126 0.72 0.47 -9.70
C GLY A 126 -0.60 0.79 -10.37
N SER A 127 -1.27 -0.22 -10.93
CA SER A 127 -2.59 -0.05 -11.55
C SER A 127 -3.65 0.43 -10.55
N ILE A 128 -3.64 -0.10 -9.32
CA ILE A 128 -4.52 0.40 -8.24
C ILE A 128 -4.25 1.87 -7.96
N LEU A 129 -2.97 2.30 -7.94
CA LEU A 129 -2.65 3.68 -7.64
C LEU A 129 -3.08 4.63 -8.76
N VAL A 130 -3.00 4.24 -10.03
CA VAL A 130 -3.58 5.01 -11.15
C VAL A 130 -5.06 5.29 -10.89
N CYS A 131 -5.83 4.26 -10.54
CA CYS A 131 -7.25 4.42 -10.22
C CYS A 131 -7.46 5.33 -9.01
N VAL A 132 -6.69 5.16 -7.94
CA VAL A 132 -6.78 5.97 -6.72
C VAL A 132 -6.53 7.46 -7.01
N VAL A 133 -5.49 7.78 -7.76
CA VAL A 133 -5.11 9.16 -8.06
C VAL A 133 -6.18 9.87 -8.89
N ILE A 134 -6.79 9.15 -9.83
CA ILE A 134 -7.77 9.72 -10.76
C ILE A 134 -9.19 9.76 -10.17
N LEU A 135 -9.60 8.72 -9.41
CA LEU A 135 -10.99 8.52 -9.01
C LEU A 135 -11.31 8.98 -7.58
N ASN A 136 -10.33 9.06 -6.69
CA ASN A 136 -10.60 9.23 -5.25
C ASN A 136 -10.59 10.71 -4.80
N HIS A 137 -9.88 11.60 -5.50
CA HIS A 137 -9.79 13.02 -5.14
C HIS A 137 -10.18 13.95 -6.29
N GLY A 138 -10.93 15.01 -5.98
CA GLY A 138 -11.31 16.08 -6.90
C GLY A 138 -10.51 17.36 -6.67
N GLY A 139 -10.30 18.15 -7.72
CA GLY A 139 -9.72 19.51 -7.61
C GLY A 139 -8.18 19.59 -7.67
N PRO A 140 -7.61 20.78 -7.42
CA PRO A 140 -6.18 21.06 -7.65
C PRO A 140 -5.23 20.31 -6.71
N ASP A 141 -5.71 19.83 -5.58
CA ASP A 141 -4.89 19.13 -4.56
C ASP A 141 -4.49 17.70 -4.97
N ARG A 142 -5.00 17.18 -6.09
CA ARG A 142 -4.73 15.81 -6.61
C ARG A 142 -3.23 15.50 -6.77
N TYR A 143 -2.43 16.50 -7.14
CA TYR A 143 -0.98 16.35 -7.30
C TYR A 143 -0.29 16.08 -5.96
N LEU A 144 -0.58 16.93 -4.97
CA LEU A 144 -0.03 16.81 -3.63
C LEU A 144 -0.53 15.54 -2.93
N TYR A 145 -1.82 15.23 -3.11
CA TYR A 145 -2.43 13.98 -2.66
C TYR A 145 -1.64 12.75 -3.12
N THR A 146 -1.25 12.71 -4.40
CA THR A 146 -0.48 11.58 -4.96
C THR A 146 0.87 11.39 -4.27
N LEU A 147 1.57 12.49 -3.97
CA LEU A 147 2.84 12.45 -3.24
C LEU A 147 2.66 11.89 -1.83
N PHE A 148 1.59 12.28 -1.12
CA PHE A 148 1.29 11.71 0.18
C PHE A 148 1.00 10.21 0.12
N ARG A 149 0.32 9.72 -0.92
CA ARG A 149 0.10 8.27 -1.07
C ARG A 149 1.39 7.47 -1.15
N ILE A 150 2.40 8.01 -1.84
CA ILE A 150 3.72 7.38 -1.94
C ILE A 150 4.40 7.41 -0.56
N MET A 151 4.37 8.55 0.14
CA MET A 151 4.96 8.70 1.47
C MET A 151 4.32 7.78 2.51
N GLU A 152 2.99 7.75 2.59
CA GLU A 152 2.25 6.86 3.49
C GLU A 152 2.58 5.40 3.22
N THR A 153 2.70 5.02 1.93
CA THR A 153 3.09 3.67 1.54
C THR A 153 4.48 3.33 2.05
N ILE A 154 5.45 4.23 1.92
CA ILE A 154 6.82 4.02 2.43
C ILE A 154 6.81 3.86 3.95
N VAL A 155 6.08 4.69 4.68
CA VAL A 155 5.95 4.60 6.14
C VAL A 155 5.34 3.26 6.54
N GLY A 156 4.24 2.84 5.91
CA GLY A 156 3.60 1.56 6.21
C GLY A 156 4.51 0.35 5.94
N ILE A 157 5.32 0.40 4.87
CA ILE A 157 6.33 -0.63 4.58
C ILE A 157 7.39 -0.65 5.67
N ALA A 158 7.91 0.51 6.08
CA ALA A 158 8.94 0.61 7.11
C ALA A 158 8.43 0.02 8.44
N VAL A 159 7.19 0.34 8.83
CA VAL A 159 6.55 -0.21 10.02
C VAL A 159 6.41 -1.73 9.91
N ALA A 160 5.90 -2.26 8.79
CA ALA A 160 5.74 -3.72 8.63
C ALA A 160 7.08 -4.47 8.68
N VAL A 161 8.11 -3.96 8.00
CA VAL A 161 9.45 -4.57 8.04
C VAL A 161 10.05 -4.49 9.45
N GLY A 162 9.92 -3.35 10.13
CA GLY A 162 10.38 -3.18 11.50
C GLY A 162 9.70 -4.17 12.45
N ILE A 163 8.38 -4.25 12.39
CA ILE A 163 7.60 -5.17 13.23
C ILE A 163 7.93 -6.62 12.94
N ASN A 164 8.11 -6.99 11.67
CA ASN A 164 8.49 -8.35 11.34
C ASN A 164 9.89 -8.71 11.85
N ARG A 165 10.80 -7.73 11.94
CA ARG A 165 12.15 -7.90 12.47
C ARG A 165 12.19 -8.00 13.99
N PHE A 166 11.39 -7.19 14.70
CA PHE A 166 11.43 -7.13 16.16
C PHE A 166 10.57 -8.19 16.85
N LEU A 167 9.45 -8.60 16.26
CA LEU A 167 8.65 -9.69 16.83
C LEU A 167 9.19 -11.06 16.41
N PRO A 168 9.38 -11.99 17.35
CA PRO A 168 9.92 -13.31 17.06
C PRO A 168 8.95 -14.12 16.18
N ASP A 169 9.49 -14.80 15.16
CA ASP A 169 8.78 -15.88 14.49
C ASP A 169 8.79 -17.10 15.41
N ARG A 170 7.75 -17.26 16.23
CA ARG A 170 7.48 -18.57 16.82
C ARG A 170 6.99 -19.50 15.72
N ARG A 171 7.92 -20.07 14.96
CA ARG A 171 7.67 -21.34 14.30
C ARG A 171 7.60 -22.38 15.40
N GLU A 172 6.42 -22.94 15.64
CA GLU A 172 6.37 -24.24 16.31
C GLU A 172 7.08 -25.22 15.38
N GLU A 173 8.27 -25.68 15.77
CA GLU A 173 8.92 -26.78 15.06
C GLU A 173 8.01 -28.02 15.18
N PRO A 174 7.68 -28.72 14.07
CA PRO A 174 6.84 -29.92 14.10
C PRO A 174 7.43 -31.15 14.84
N GLY A 175 8.40 -30.98 15.76
CA GLY A 175 9.19 -32.07 16.34
C GLY A 175 8.88 -32.46 17.79
N GLU A 176 8.29 -31.60 18.62
CA GLU A 176 8.31 -31.82 20.09
C GLU A 176 7.04 -32.51 20.66
N LYS A 177 6.18 -33.09 19.83
CA LYS A 177 4.99 -33.85 20.29
C LYS A 177 4.99 -35.33 19.91
N ALA A 178 6.05 -35.83 19.29
CA ALA A 178 6.14 -37.23 18.88
C ALA A 178 6.78 -38.17 19.93
N ASP A 179 7.35 -37.65 21.02
CA ASP A 179 8.12 -38.48 22.00
C ASP A 179 7.55 -38.45 23.43
N LYS A 180 6.25 -38.15 23.58
CA LYS A 180 5.52 -38.30 24.84
C LYS A 180 4.21 -39.03 24.61
N LYS A 181 4.28 -40.31 24.23
CA LYS A 181 3.24 -41.28 24.57
C LYS A 181 3.76 -42.71 24.56
#